data_AF-A0A6A5ZYT4-F1
#
_entry.id   AF-A0A6A5ZYT4-F1
#
_cell.length_a   1.000
_cell.length_b   1.000
_cell.length_c   1.000
_cell.angle_alpha   90.00
_cell.angle_beta   90.00
_cell.angle_gamma   90.00
#
_symmetry.space_group_name_H-M   'P 1'
#
loop_
_entity.id
_entity.type
_entity.pdbx_description
1 polymer ?
#
loop_
_entity_poly.entity_id
_entity_poly.type
_entity_poly.pdbx_seq_one_letter_code
_entity_poly.pdbx_strand_id
1 'polypeptide(L)'
;MTTHDSSMKPITSPLGPPSNTTAISNSTPANHATRHAHLVYVGRDLGRPLKLYIYLHQKMTSTHICDSYYPQLTTGITRRGRAVRSPEFMLEELGWFSNPVDFVPICKSQPVQEAPSSQPDQDVTFNAWKLALLNDLEQNYGHLWSRNEDNVLFWPPRDSSKVLCHACGDFARWVQGL
;
A
#
# COMPACT_ATOMS: atom_id res chain seq x y z
N MET A 1 -1.80 -85.18 -5.07
CA MET A 1 -0.45 -84.77 -5.52
C MET A 1 -0.27 -83.31 -5.15
N THR A 2 0.74 -83.01 -4.32
CA THR A 2 1.59 -81.79 -4.27
C THR A 2 0.89 -80.41 -4.31
N THR A 3 1.12 -79.43 -3.44
CA THR A 3 2.16 -79.17 -2.43
C THR A 3 1.72 -77.93 -1.63
N HIS A 4 2.10 -77.88 -0.35
CA HIS A 4 2.19 -76.66 0.45
C HIS A 4 3.11 -75.62 -0.22
N ASP A 5 2.82 -74.32 -0.07
CA ASP A 5 3.89 -73.36 0.20
C ASP A 5 3.41 -72.26 1.15
N SER A 6 4.23 -72.05 2.18
CA SER A 6 4.10 -71.08 3.26
C SER A 6 5.06 -69.95 2.96
N SER A 7 4.59 -68.71 2.85
CA SER A 7 5.48 -67.55 2.90
C SER A 7 5.06 -66.62 4.02
N MET A 8 5.92 -66.57 5.05
CA MET A 8 5.88 -65.62 6.15
C MET A 8 6.97 -64.54 5.97
N LYS A 9 6.69 -63.38 6.60
CA LYS A 9 7.57 -62.35 7.21
C LYS A 9 7.80 -61.07 6.39
N PRO A 10 8.24 -59.93 7.00
CA PRO A 10 8.31 -59.55 8.43
C PRO A 10 7.82 -58.12 8.79
N ILE A 11 7.41 -57.96 10.06
CA ILE A 11 7.88 -57.01 11.11
C ILE A 11 8.17 -55.54 10.71
N THR A 12 7.27 -54.68 11.22
CA THR A 12 7.47 -53.47 12.04
C THR A 12 8.78 -52.68 11.93
N SER A 13 8.65 -51.38 11.69
CA SER A 13 9.64 -50.34 12.01
C SER A 13 8.96 -49.10 12.61
N PRO A 14 9.68 -48.31 13.43
CA PRO A 14 9.11 -47.55 14.54
C PRO A 14 8.59 -46.15 14.16
N LEU A 15 7.55 -45.71 14.86
CA LEU A 15 7.17 -44.30 14.93
C LEU A 15 8.32 -43.49 15.56
N GLY A 16 9.00 -42.69 14.76
CA GLY A 16 9.80 -41.56 15.25
C GLY A 16 8.87 -40.42 15.69
N PRO A 17 9.23 -39.66 16.73
CA PRO A 17 8.46 -38.48 17.15
C PRO A 17 8.53 -37.39 16.06
N PRO A 18 7.44 -36.64 15.83
CA PRO A 18 7.47 -35.51 14.91
C PRO A 18 8.40 -34.44 15.47
N SER A 19 9.53 -34.22 14.79
CA SER A 19 10.35 -33.03 15.00
C SER A 19 9.57 -31.81 14.56
N ASN A 20 8.94 -31.12 15.52
CA ASN A 20 8.48 -29.74 15.39
C ASN A 20 9.71 -28.86 15.16
N THR A 21 10.18 -28.80 13.92
CA THR A 21 11.07 -27.75 13.47
C THR A 21 10.17 -26.59 13.07
N THR A 22 10.00 -25.66 14.00
CA THR A 22 9.44 -24.34 13.73
C THR A 22 10.35 -23.69 12.69
N ALA A 23 10.04 -23.90 11.41
CA ALA A 23 10.60 -23.12 10.34
C ALA A 23 10.14 -21.68 10.60
N ILE A 24 11.06 -20.86 11.07
CA ILE A 24 10.93 -19.41 11.05
C ILE A 24 10.79 -19.08 9.56
N SER A 25 9.55 -18.93 9.11
CA SER A 25 9.22 -18.38 7.80
C SER A 25 9.77 -16.97 7.79
N ASN A 26 10.99 -16.83 7.25
CA ASN A 26 11.49 -15.57 6.75
C ASN A 26 10.57 -15.16 5.59
N SER A 27 9.45 -14.51 5.93
CA SER A 27 8.53 -13.89 4.99
C SER A 27 9.26 -12.77 4.28
N THR A 28 10.02 -13.14 3.26
CA THR A 28 10.45 -12.19 2.24
C THR A 28 9.18 -11.87 1.45
N PRO A 29 8.68 -10.62 1.41
CA PRO A 29 7.49 -10.28 0.63
C PRO A 29 7.87 -10.24 -0.86
N ALA A 30 8.13 -11.41 -1.45
CA ALA A 30 8.92 -11.53 -2.68
C ALA A 30 8.15 -11.96 -3.93
N ASN A 31 6.82 -12.07 -3.91
CA ASN A 31 6.08 -12.57 -5.10
C ASN A 31 4.95 -11.69 -5.64
N HIS A 32 4.55 -10.60 -4.99
CA HIS A 32 3.59 -9.66 -5.58
C HIS A 32 4.27 -8.55 -6.40
N ALA A 33 5.50 -8.18 -6.05
CA ALA A 33 6.27 -7.13 -6.73
C ALA A 33 6.69 -7.50 -8.17
N THR A 34 6.56 -8.75 -8.59
CA THR A 34 6.94 -9.19 -9.94
C THR A 34 5.87 -8.92 -11.01
N ARG A 35 4.61 -8.64 -10.64
CA ARG A 35 3.52 -8.37 -11.60
C ARG A 35 3.15 -6.89 -11.73
N HIS A 36 3.33 -6.10 -10.67
CA HIS A 36 2.96 -4.70 -10.63
C HIS A 36 4.21 -3.86 -10.38
N ALA A 37 4.58 -3.01 -11.35
CA ALA A 37 5.89 -2.36 -11.36
C ALA A 37 5.90 -0.96 -10.72
N HIS A 38 4.74 -0.41 -10.36
CA HIS A 38 4.61 1.00 -9.99
C HIS A 38 4.03 1.15 -8.59
N LEU A 39 4.86 1.57 -7.63
CA LEU A 39 4.42 1.88 -6.28
C LEU A 39 3.45 3.06 -6.29
N VAL A 40 2.34 2.92 -5.58
CA VAL A 40 1.37 3.97 -5.28
C VAL A 40 1.48 4.30 -3.80
N TYR A 41 1.62 5.59 -3.48
CA TYR A 41 1.88 6.04 -2.12
C TYR A 41 1.34 7.47 -1.88
N VAL A 42 1.15 7.82 -0.60
CA VAL A 42 0.83 9.18 -0.16
C VAL A 42 2.11 9.89 0.24
N GLY A 43 2.23 11.16 -0.14
CA GLY A 43 3.31 12.00 0.35
C GLY A 43 2.98 13.49 0.31
N ARG A 44 3.89 14.29 0.85
CA ARG A 44 3.80 15.75 0.85
C ARG A 44 5.17 16.41 0.91
N ASP A 45 5.22 17.64 0.41
CA ASP A 45 6.33 18.56 0.68
C ASP A 45 5.97 19.47 1.86
N LEU A 46 6.96 20.14 2.47
CA LEU A 46 6.71 21.10 3.54
C LEU A 46 5.72 22.20 3.10
N GLY A 47 4.65 22.37 3.89
CA GLY A 47 3.61 23.37 3.65
C GLY A 47 2.75 23.12 2.39
N ARG A 48 2.83 21.94 1.78
CA ARG A 48 2.00 21.55 0.64
C ARG A 48 0.94 20.54 1.07
N PRO A 49 -0.22 20.52 0.40
CA PRO A 49 -1.26 19.55 0.70
C PRO A 49 -0.83 18.12 0.34
N LEU A 50 -1.48 17.14 0.95
CA LEU A 50 -1.30 15.73 0.65
C LEU A 50 -1.58 15.44 -0.83
N LYS A 51 -0.76 14.57 -1.43
CA LYS A 51 -1.00 14.05 -2.77
C LYS A 51 -0.75 12.55 -2.82
N LEU A 52 -1.45 11.91 -3.75
CA LEU A 52 -1.17 10.55 -4.15
C LEU A 52 -0.10 10.58 -5.24
N TYR A 53 0.86 9.67 -5.19
CA TYR A 53 1.91 9.53 -6.18
C TYR A 53 1.93 8.11 -6.73
N ILE A 54 2.28 7.98 -8.01
CA ILE A 54 2.61 6.70 -8.64
C ILE A 54 3.98 6.82 -9.32
N TYR A 55 4.89 5.90 -9.02
CA TYR A 55 6.22 5.88 -9.65
C TYR A 55 6.12 5.58 -11.15
N LEU A 56 6.91 6.27 -11.97
CA LEU A 56 6.99 6.02 -13.41
C LEU A 56 8.20 5.17 -13.81
N HIS A 57 9.23 5.06 -12.96
CA HIS A 57 10.47 4.34 -13.28
C HIS A 57 10.87 3.34 -12.18
N GLN A 58 11.42 2.20 -12.60
CA GLN A 58 11.70 1.03 -11.76
C GLN A 58 12.94 1.13 -10.85
N LYS A 59 13.81 2.15 -11.03
CA LYS A 59 15.02 2.28 -10.19
C LYS A 59 14.74 3.08 -8.92
N MET A 60 14.65 2.37 -7.80
CA MET A 60 14.43 2.90 -6.44
C MET A 60 15.66 3.58 -5.79
N THR A 61 16.68 3.99 -6.55
CA THR A 61 17.99 4.39 -5.98
C THR A 61 18.22 5.91 -5.82
N SER A 62 17.27 6.79 -6.17
CA SER A 62 17.43 8.27 -6.15
C SER A 62 16.08 8.99 -6.31
N THR A 63 16.01 10.34 -6.28
CA THR A 63 14.78 11.10 -6.57
C THR A 63 13.98 10.52 -7.73
N HIS A 64 12.74 10.10 -7.47
CA HIS A 64 11.91 9.42 -8.44
C HIS A 64 11.06 10.41 -9.23
N ILE A 65 10.76 10.04 -10.48
CA ILE A 65 9.77 10.74 -11.28
C ILE A 65 8.44 10.03 -11.11
N CYS A 66 7.41 10.80 -10.80
CA CYS A 66 6.08 10.33 -10.46
C CYS A 66 5.04 11.04 -11.30
N ASP A 67 3.87 10.45 -11.41
CA ASP A 67 2.66 11.24 -11.53
C ASP A 67 2.09 11.49 -10.14
N SER A 68 1.56 12.69 -9.92
CA SER A 68 0.88 13.06 -8.68
C SER A 68 -0.59 13.36 -8.94
N TYR A 69 -1.46 13.00 -8.00
CA TYR A 69 -2.90 13.23 -8.05
C TYR A 69 -3.37 13.95 -6.79
N TYR A 70 -4.26 14.92 -6.99
CA TYR A 70 -4.77 15.77 -5.93
C TYR A 70 -6.23 16.17 -6.22
N PRO A 71 -7.19 15.78 -5.36
CA PRO A 71 -8.58 16.23 -5.48
C PRO A 71 -8.69 17.70 -5.09
N GLN A 72 -9.04 18.56 -6.04
CA GLN A 72 -9.21 19.99 -5.76
C GLN A 72 -10.64 20.25 -5.29
N LEU A 73 -10.77 20.55 -4.00
CA LEU A 73 -12.05 20.80 -3.33
C LEU A 73 -12.92 21.85 -4.06
N THR A 74 -12.35 22.99 -4.42
CA THR A 74 -13.11 24.10 -5.05
C THR A 74 -13.74 23.76 -6.40
N THR A 75 -13.23 22.73 -7.09
CA THR A 75 -13.68 22.36 -8.44
C THR A 75 -14.35 21.00 -8.50
N GLY A 76 -14.22 20.18 -7.44
CA GLY A 76 -14.63 18.79 -7.46
C GLY A 76 -13.85 17.92 -8.46
N ILE A 77 -12.68 18.37 -8.95
CA ILE A 77 -11.89 17.68 -9.99
C ILE A 77 -10.55 17.22 -9.43
N THR A 78 -10.14 16.00 -9.78
CA THR A 78 -8.78 15.49 -9.54
C THR A 78 -7.78 16.10 -10.52
N ARG A 79 -6.83 16.89 -9.99
CA ARG A 79 -5.68 17.39 -10.76
C ARG A 79 -4.58 16.34 -10.85
N ARG A 80 -3.93 16.27 -12.00
CA ARG A 80 -2.73 15.46 -12.24
C ARG A 80 -1.52 16.36 -12.48
N GLY A 81 -0.48 16.18 -11.67
CA GLY A 81 0.88 16.66 -11.99
C GLY A 81 1.63 15.56 -12.71
N ARG A 82 2.13 15.82 -13.93
CA ARG A 82 2.85 14.84 -14.75
C ARG A 82 4.35 14.91 -14.53
N ALA A 83 5.00 13.76 -14.44
CA ALA A 83 6.45 13.64 -14.35
C ALA A 83 7.08 14.60 -13.30
N VAL A 84 6.43 14.69 -12.14
CA VAL A 84 6.90 15.49 -11.01
C VAL A 84 7.96 14.73 -10.22
N ARG A 85 8.81 15.45 -9.49
CA ARG A 85 9.70 14.83 -8.51
C ARG A 85 8.88 14.23 -7.37
N SER A 86 9.35 13.11 -6.83
CA SER A 86 8.83 12.51 -5.60
C SER A 86 8.85 13.56 -4.46
N PRO A 87 7.87 13.50 -3.54
CA PRO A 87 7.80 14.45 -2.45
C PRO A 87 8.98 14.26 -1.48
N GLU A 88 9.25 15.29 -0.68
CA GLU A 88 10.23 15.22 0.40
C GLU A 88 9.88 14.15 1.45
N PHE A 89 8.59 13.99 1.74
CA PHE A 89 8.09 13.00 2.70
C PHE A 89 7.12 12.03 2.05
N MET A 90 7.49 10.74 2.06
CA MET A 90 6.54 9.63 1.85
C MET A 90 5.91 9.29 3.20
N LEU A 91 4.58 9.27 3.26
CA LEU A 91 3.82 9.10 4.49
C LEU A 91 3.17 7.73 4.60
N GLU A 92 2.76 7.15 3.46
CA GLU A 92 2.00 5.89 3.46
C GLU A 92 2.25 5.16 2.13
N GLU A 93 2.67 3.90 2.19
CA GLU A 93 2.71 3.02 1.02
C GLU A 93 1.36 2.32 0.87
N LEU A 94 0.68 2.50 -0.26
CA LEU A 94 -0.67 1.97 -0.44
C LEU A 94 -0.70 0.62 -1.16
N GLY A 95 0.22 0.43 -2.11
CA GLY A 95 0.22 -0.76 -2.97
C GLY A 95 0.95 -0.54 -4.28
N TRP A 96 0.77 -1.47 -5.19
CA TRP A 96 1.45 -1.52 -6.48
C TRP A 96 0.43 -1.61 -7.61
N PHE A 97 0.67 -0.84 -8.67
CA PHE A 97 -0.18 -0.80 -9.86
C PHE A 97 0.61 -1.22 -11.11
N SER A 98 -0.07 -1.87 -12.07
CA SER A 98 0.57 -2.42 -13.27
C SER A 98 1.03 -1.36 -14.26
N ASN A 99 0.17 -0.36 -14.55
CA ASN A 99 0.40 0.58 -15.63
C ASN A 99 -0.08 2.00 -15.24
N PRO A 100 0.82 2.98 -15.13
CA PRO A 100 0.45 4.35 -14.75
C PRO A 100 -0.48 5.03 -15.75
N VAL A 101 -0.50 4.59 -17.02
CA VAL A 101 -1.39 5.16 -18.04
C VAL A 101 -2.86 4.86 -17.71
N ASP A 102 -3.15 3.62 -17.32
CA ASP A 102 -4.49 3.15 -16.96
C ASP A 102 -4.95 3.71 -15.61
N PHE A 103 -3.99 4.08 -14.74
CA PHE A 103 -4.28 4.68 -13.44
C PHE A 103 -4.90 6.08 -13.53
N VAL A 104 -4.63 6.81 -14.62
CA VAL A 104 -5.09 8.19 -14.84
C VAL A 104 -6.62 8.31 -14.88
N PRO A 105 -7.34 7.57 -15.76
CA PRO A 105 -8.80 7.64 -15.78
C PRO A 105 -9.41 7.17 -14.46
N ILE A 106 -8.83 6.17 -13.79
CA ILE A 106 -9.33 5.65 -12.50
C ILE A 106 -9.27 6.73 -11.42
N CYS A 107 -8.15 7.44 -11.27
CA CYS A 107 -8.04 8.54 -10.31
C CYS A 107 -9.01 9.69 -10.59
N LYS A 108 -9.36 9.91 -11.86
CA LYS A 108 -10.25 10.98 -12.29
C LYS A 108 -11.73 10.63 -12.19
N SER A 109 -12.09 9.35 -12.20
CA SER A 109 -13.48 8.89 -12.06
C SER A 109 -13.95 8.86 -10.60
N GLN A 110 -13.03 8.92 -9.63
CA GLN A 110 -13.40 8.88 -8.23
C GLN A 110 -14.14 10.16 -7.80
N PRO A 111 -15.18 10.03 -6.96
CA PRO A 111 -15.92 11.17 -6.46
C PRO A 111 -15.02 12.03 -5.55
N VAL A 112 -14.97 13.33 -5.81
CA VAL A 112 -14.41 14.31 -4.88
C VAL A 112 -15.56 14.83 -4.03
N GLN A 113 -15.65 14.37 -2.78
CA GLN A 113 -16.65 14.87 -1.85
C GLN A 113 -16.35 16.33 -1.51
N GLU A 114 -17.37 17.18 -1.65
CA GLU A 114 -17.30 18.54 -1.14
C GLU A 114 -17.19 18.47 0.38
N ALA A 115 -16.14 19.08 0.94
CA ALA A 115 -16.04 19.29 2.37
C ALA A 115 -17.22 20.15 2.85
N PRO A 116 -17.74 19.89 4.06
CA PRO A 116 -18.78 20.71 4.66
C PRO A 116 -18.37 22.19 4.63
N SER A 117 -19.31 23.08 4.28
CA SER A 117 -19.05 24.53 4.19
C SER A 117 -18.53 25.14 5.49
N SER A 118 -18.76 24.47 6.62
CA SER A 118 -18.28 24.85 7.94
C SER A 118 -16.78 24.61 8.15
N GLN A 119 -16.15 23.67 7.44
CA GLN A 119 -14.72 23.36 7.50
C GLN A 119 -14.24 22.76 6.16
N PRO A 120 -13.68 23.58 5.25
CA PRO A 120 -13.02 23.07 4.05
C PRO A 120 -11.66 22.45 4.40
N ASP A 121 -11.68 21.30 5.06
CA ASP A 121 -10.47 20.54 5.35
C ASP A 121 -10.07 19.72 4.12
N GLN A 122 -9.06 20.22 3.43
CA GLN A 122 -8.52 19.60 2.24
C GLN A 122 -7.92 18.21 2.49
N ASP A 123 -7.40 17.95 3.69
CA ASP A 123 -6.84 16.64 4.04
C ASP A 123 -7.98 15.64 4.28
N VAL A 124 -9.12 16.08 4.82
CA VAL A 124 -10.33 15.24 4.93
C VAL A 124 -10.86 14.88 3.54
N THR A 125 -10.98 15.85 2.62
CA THR A 125 -11.39 15.58 1.23
C THR A 125 -10.41 14.63 0.54
N PHE A 126 -9.10 14.82 0.74
CA PHE A 126 -8.08 13.92 0.21
C PHE A 126 -8.27 12.50 0.72
N ASN A 127 -8.46 12.31 2.02
CA ASN A 127 -8.62 10.99 2.62
C ASN A 127 -9.91 10.28 2.17
N ALA A 128 -11.03 11.00 2.06
CA ALA A 128 -12.27 10.44 1.54
C ALA A 128 -12.13 9.98 0.08
N TRP A 129 -11.50 10.83 -0.76
CA TRP A 129 -11.19 10.49 -2.15
C TRP A 129 -10.23 9.30 -2.27
N LYS A 130 -9.17 9.26 -1.44
CA LYS A 130 -8.21 8.16 -1.37
C LYS A 130 -8.91 6.85 -1.00
N LEU A 131 -9.79 6.87 0.00
CA LEU A 131 -10.53 5.68 0.42
C LEU A 131 -11.45 5.16 -0.70
N ALA A 132 -12.17 6.04 -1.39
CA ALA A 132 -12.99 5.67 -2.54
C ALA A 132 -12.14 5.02 -3.65
N LEU A 133 -10.99 5.62 -3.97
CA LEU A 133 -10.04 5.08 -4.94
C LEU A 133 -9.57 3.67 -4.56
N LEU A 134 -9.15 3.47 -3.30
CA LEU A 134 -8.63 2.18 -2.86
C LEU A 134 -9.70 1.08 -2.90
N ASN A 135 -10.94 1.40 -2.53
CA ASN A 135 -12.06 0.47 -2.63
C ASN A 135 -12.35 0.10 -4.10
N ASP A 136 -12.34 1.07 -5.00
CA ASP A 136 -12.55 0.83 -6.44
C ASP A 136 -11.43 -0.03 -7.05
N LEU A 137 -10.18 0.23 -6.67
CA LEU A 137 -9.02 -0.56 -7.09
C LEU A 137 -9.14 -2.02 -6.64
N GLU A 138 -9.57 -2.26 -5.41
CA GLU A 138 -9.75 -3.59 -4.86
C GLU A 138 -10.91 -4.35 -5.54
N GLN A 139 -12.04 -3.68 -5.77
CA GLN A 139 -13.24 -4.31 -6.34
C GLN A 139 -13.15 -4.55 -7.84
N ASN A 140 -12.63 -3.57 -8.59
CA ASN A 140 -12.75 -3.55 -10.06
C ASN A 140 -11.40 -3.76 -10.77
N TYR A 141 -10.28 -3.53 -10.07
CA TYR A 141 -8.94 -3.54 -10.68
C TYR A 141 -7.95 -4.48 -9.98
N GLY A 142 -8.40 -5.49 -9.24
CA GLY A 142 -7.50 -6.45 -8.57
C GLY A 142 -6.55 -7.21 -9.50
N HIS A 143 -6.81 -7.24 -10.81
CA HIS A 143 -5.87 -7.77 -11.81
C HIS A 143 -4.74 -6.79 -12.19
N LEU A 144 -4.88 -5.50 -11.86
CA LEU A 144 -3.90 -4.42 -12.07
C LEU A 144 -3.34 -3.85 -10.77
N TRP A 145 -3.96 -4.16 -9.64
CA TRP A 145 -3.68 -3.61 -8.31
C TRP A 145 -3.31 -4.73 -7.33
N SER A 146 -2.26 -4.50 -6.56
CA SER A 146 -1.94 -5.28 -5.35
C SER A 146 -1.83 -4.34 -4.17
N ARG A 147 -2.71 -4.51 -3.19
CA ARG A 147 -2.69 -3.74 -1.94
C ARG A 147 -1.45 -4.08 -1.12
N ASN A 148 -0.87 -3.08 -0.45
CA ASN A 148 0.17 -3.30 0.55
C ASN A 148 -0.48 -3.35 1.93
N GLU A 149 -0.69 -4.54 2.48
CA GLU A 149 -1.40 -4.73 3.76
C GLU A 149 -0.49 -4.53 4.99
N ASP A 150 0.83 -4.64 4.81
CA ASP A 150 1.77 -4.82 5.93
C ASP A 150 2.68 -3.61 6.22
N ASN A 151 2.68 -2.56 5.38
CA ASN A 151 3.58 -1.39 5.54
C ASN A 151 2.81 -0.11 5.87
N VAL A 152 2.35 0.02 7.11
CA VAL A 152 2.18 1.36 7.69
C VAL A 152 3.58 1.86 8.03
N LEU A 153 4.23 2.57 7.10
CA LEU A 153 5.51 3.19 7.37
C LEU A 153 5.33 4.27 8.43
N PHE A 154 5.48 3.89 9.69
CA PHE A 154 5.68 4.81 10.79
C PHE A 154 7.10 5.37 10.65
N TRP A 155 7.29 6.38 9.79
CA TRP A 155 8.57 7.05 9.69
C TRP A 155 8.69 8.02 10.88
N PRO A 156 9.51 7.74 11.91
CA PRO A 156 9.87 8.81 12.83
C PRO A 156 10.60 9.89 12.02
N PRO A 157 10.34 11.18 12.25
CA PRO A 157 11.06 12.25 11.56
C PRO A 157 12.56 11.99 11.69
N ARG A 158 13.27 11.91 10.56
CA ARG A 158 14.69 11.51 10.47
C ARG A 158 15.67 12.52 11.09
N ASP A 159 15.17 13.51 11.81
CA ASP A 159 15.98 14.44 12.59
C ASP A 159 15.15 15.01 13.75
N SER A 160 15.08 14.29 14.86
CA SER A 160 14.45 14.74 16.10
C SER A 160 15.26 15.81 16.84
N SER A 161 16.33 16.33 16.24
CA SER A 161 17.18 17.33 16.88
C SER A 161 16.70 18.78 16.69
N LYS A 162 15.81 19.11 15.74
CA LYS A 162 15.47 20.52 15.45
C LYS A 162 14.03 20.88 15.01
N VAL A 163 13.01 20.07 15.24
CA VAL A 163 11.61 20.53 15.02
C VAL A 163 10.75 20.31 16.25
N LEU A 164 10.83 21.28 17.17
CA LEU A 164 9.76 21.61 18.09
C LEU A 164 8.57 22.17 17.28
N CYS A 165 7.65 21.31 16.87
CA CYS A 165 6.30 21.72 16.47
C CYS A 165 5.26 20.83 17.16
N HIS A 166 4.90 21.24 18.38
CA HIS A 166 3.56 21.43 18.97
C HIS A 166 2.26 20.83 18.35
N ALA A 167 2.30 19.81 17.48
CA ALA A 167 1.10 19.33 16.77
C ALA A 167 0.86 17.81 16.83
N CYS A 168 1.37 17.10 17.84
CA CYS A 168 1.04 15.68 18.08
C CYS A 168 0.01 15.51 19.20
N GLY A 169 -1.12 16.23 19.13
CA GLY A 169 -2.19 16.18 20.12
C GLY A 169 -3.40 15.31 19.75
N ASP A 170 -3.75 15.17 18.46
CA ASP A 170 -5.12 14.75 18.10
C ASP A 170 -5.26 13.49 17.22
N PHE A 171 -4.17 12.78 16.90
CA PHE A 171 -4.30 11.57 16.05
C PHE A 171 -4.94 10.37 16.77
N ALA A 172 -4.91 10.35 18.11
CA ALA A 172 -5.50 9.25 18.89
C ALA A 172 -7.04 9.23 18.93
N ARG A 173 -7.72 10.27 18.41
CA ARG A 173 -9.19 10.34 18.41
C ARG A 173 -9.86 9.75 17.17
N TRP A 174 -9.12 9.43 16.11
CA TRP A 174 -9.71 9.06 14.82
C TRP A 174 -10.01 7.57 14.66
N VAL A 175 -9.37 6.68 15.45
CA VAL A 175 -9.47 5.22 15.28
C VAL A 175 -10.65 4.58 16.05
N GLN A 176 -11.42 5.34 16.84
CA GLN A 176 -12.56 4.81 17.63
C GLN A 176 -13.95 5.28 17.15
N GLY A 177 -14.06 5.85 15.95
CA GLY A 177 -15.29 6.47 15.45
C GLY A 177 -15.84 5.93 14.13
N LEU A 178 -15.44 4.73 13.70
CA LEU A 178 -16.04 4.00 12.57
C LEU A 178 -16.60 2.67 13.04
#